data_AF-A0A1E5UXR6-F1
#
_entry.id   AF-A0A1E5UXR6-F1
#
_cell.length_a   1.000
_cell.length_b   1.000
_cell.length_c   1.000
_cell.angle_alpha   90.00
_cell.angle_beta   90.00
_cell.angle_gamma   90.00
#
_symmetry.space_group_name_H-M   'P 1'
#
loop_
_entity.id
_entity.type
_entity.pdbx_description
1 polymer ?
#
loop_
_entity_poly.entity_id
_entity_poly.type
_entity_poly.pdbx_seq_one_letter_code
_entity_poly.pdbx_strand_id
1 'polypeptide(L)'
;MTRGEWVRDPSARPHYTNATCAFIEGYQNCMKYGKPSLEFLRWQWRPTGAESADNSCGELERFDAARFFGLVRGKSILFVGDSLASSHVRSLVCTLSQVESPERSRSEGFEHWRFPAHGFTVVFFWTPFQVRWRLTRGPAEAVGPDRQGEVFAGPTDLHLDEPDERWTPASKDHDYVVVSASHWFARPAVYYRGSRVAGCHACGVANVTALKPEHAQRAAFRTVLRALAGMDGFKGTAILRTVAPTHYENGGWFDGGDCTATQPADPEDPVEMAEPDGEFYRAQVEEFAAAEEAARRNGVRLRLMDVTKMMLRRPDGHPDRYGHGTGEHEGFDIDCLHWCLPGPIDVWNDLLLQILAGR
;
A
#
# COMPACT_ATOMS: atom_id res chain seq x y z
N MET A 1 -13.30 13.13 -3.78
CA MET A 1 -12.85 12.29 -2.65
C MET A 1 -11.37 12.46 -2.29
N THR A 2 -10.41 12.43 -3.22
CA THR A 2 -8.96 12.39 -2.90
C THR A 2 -8.24 13.74 -2.89
N ARG A 3 -8.91 14.83 -3.29
CA ARG A 3 -8.46 16.22 -3.07
C ARG A 3 -9.22 16.78 -1.88
N GLY A 4 -8.54 17.47 -0.99
CA GLY A 4 -9.08 17.84 0.31
C GLY A 4 -7.99 18.26 1.28
N GLU A 5 -8.32 18.23 2.56
CA GLU A 5 -7.44 18.59 3.66
C GLU A 5 -7.68 17.69 4.87
N TRP A 6 -6.70 17.61 5.76
CA TRP A 6 -6.87 16.98 7.06
C TRP A 6 -7.45 17.97 8.05
N VAL A 7 -8.58 17.60 8.66
CA VAL A 7 -9.27 18.40 9.66
C VAL A 7 -9.19 17.68 11.00
N ARG A 8 -8.85 18.44 12.04
CA ARG A 8 -8.81 17.90 13.40
C ARG A 8 -10.23 17.73 13.93
N ASP A 9 -10.56 16.52 14.35
CA ASP A 9 -11.77 16.17 15.08
C ASP A 9 -11.39 15.68 16.50
N PRO A 10 -11.58 16.51 17.55
CA PRO A 10 -11.31 16.13 18.94
C PRO A 10 -12.16 14.93 19.42
N SER A 11 -13.31 14.72 18.79
CA SER A 11 -14.23 13.62 19.11
C SER A 11 -13.88 12.33 18.38
N ALA A 12 -13.03 12.39 17.34
CA ALA A 12 -12.59 11.23 16.58
C ALA A 12 -12.06 10.14 17.50
N ARG A 13 -12.39 8.88 17.18
CA ARG A 13 -11.86 7.70 17.86
C ARG A 13 -11.31 6.76 16.78
N PRO A 14 -10.20 6.06 17.05
CA PRO A 14 -9.72 5.05 16.11
C PRO A 14 -10.75 3.92 15.99
N HIS A 15 -10.76 3.22 14.87
CA HIS A 15 -11.68 2.08 14.66
C HIS A 15 -11.38 0.92 15.60
N TYR A 16 -10.11 0.76 15.97
CA TYR A 16 -9.60 -0.29 16.83
C TYR A 16 -8.41 0.25 17.63
N THR A 17 -7.90 -0.53 18.59
CA THR A 17 -6.67 -0.20 19.32
C THR A 17 -5.74 -1.42 19.35
N ASN A 18 -4.55 -1.25 19.91
CA ASN A 18 -3.66 -2.38 20.20
C ASN A 18 -4.26 -3.42 21.16
N ALA A 19 -5.29 -3.06 21.93
CA ALA A 19 -6.02 -4.00 22.79
C ALA A 19 -7.18 -4.70 22.08
N THR A 20 -7.78 -4.07 21.05
CA THR A 20 -8.96 -4.63 20.36
C THR A 20 -8.65 -5.28 19.01
N CYS A 21 -7.43 -5.13 18.49
CA CYS A 21 -6.98 -5.86 17.31
C CYS A 21 -5.71 -6.67 17.58
N ALA A 22 -5.80 -7.99 17.46
CA ALA A 22 -4.67 -8.91 17.62
C ALA A 22 -3.78 -9.03 16.37
N PHE A 23 -4.14 -8.34 15.27
CA PHE A 23 -3.48 -8.48 13.98
C PHE A 23 -2.45 -7.38 13.69
N ILE A 24 -2.28 -6.41 14.58
CA ILE A 24 -1.29 -5.34 14.43
C ILE A 24 0.12 -5.92 14.58
N GLU A 25 0.98 -5.70 13.59
CA GLU A 25 2.38 -6.14 13.62
C GLU A 25 3.23 -5.21 14.50
N GLY A 26 4.37 -5.71 15.01
CA GLY A 26 5.26 -4.99 15.92
C GLY A 26 5.59 -3.59 15.42
N TYR A 27 6.26 -3.50 14.27
CA TYR A 27 6.69 -2.23 13.65
C TYR A 27 5.58 -1.19 13.44
N GLN A 28 4.30 -1.58 13.46
CA GLN A 28 3.15 -0.68 13.32
C GLN A 28 2.52 -0.29 14.67
N ASN A 29 2.83 -1.00 15.75
CA ASN A 29 2.13 -0.91 17.03
C ASN A 29 2.67 0.21 17.94
N CYS A 30 2.54 1.46 17.45
CA CYS A 30 3.01 2.66 18.14
C CYS A 30 2.39 2.84 19.53
N MET A 31 1.14 2.39 19.73
CA MET A 31 0.48 2.42 21.05
C MET A 31 1.16 1.46 22.04
N LYS A 32 1.53 0.24 21.61
CA LYS A 32 2.23 -0.74 22.46
C LYS A 32 3.62 -0.26 22.83
N TYR A 33 4.35 0.32 21.90
CA TYR A 33 5.72 0.78 22.11
C TYR A 33 5.83 2.22 22.64
N GLY A 34 4.70 2.80 23.07
CA GLY A 34 4.70 4.02 23.87
C GLY A 34 5.01 5.30 23.10
N LYS A 35 4.55 5.42 21.84
CA LYS A 35 4.64 6.69 21.09
C LYS A 35 4.03 7.83 21.94
N PRO A 36 4.78 8.91 22.25
CA PRO A 36 4.39 9.89 23.28
C PRO A 36 3.08 10.64 23.02
N SER A 37 2.72 10.81 21.75
CA SER A 37 1.50 11.48 21.33
C SER A 37 0.68 10.56 20.44
N LEU A 38 -0.63 10.48 20.73
CA LEU A 38 -1.63 9.82 19.88
C LEU A 38 -2.53 10.85 19.18
N GLU A 39 -2.14 12.13 19.15
CA GLU A 39 -2.93 13.19 18.51
C GLU A 39 -3.07 13.00 16.99
N PHE A 40 -2.16 12.25 16.36
CA PHE A 40 -2.27 11.85 14.96
C PHE A 40 -3.55 11.04 14.67
N LEU A 41 -4.17 10.40 15.68
CA LEU A 41 -5.45 9.70 15.55
C LEU A 41 -6.68 10.63 15.53
N ARG A 42 -6.49 11.94 15.76
CA ARG A 42 -7.57 12.94 15.85
C ARG A 42 -7.83 13.67 14.53
N TRP A 43 -7.32 13.15 13.41
CA TRP A 43 -7.42 13.80 12.11
C TRP A 43 -8.27 12.97 11.16
N GLN A 44 -9.17 13.65 10.44
CA GLN A 44 -10.03 13.06 9.42
C GLN A 44 -9.84 13.79 8.10
N TRP A 45 -9.97 13.06 7.00
CA TRP A 45 -9.84 13.65 5.68
C TRP A 45 -11.17 14.26 5.23
N ARG A 46 -11.15 15.55 4.89
CA ARG A 46 -12.29 16.28 4.34
C ARG A 46 -12.05 16.55 2.85
N PRO A 47 -12.84 15.96 1.93
CA PRO A 47 -12.73 16.26 0.51
C PRO A 47 -13.06 17.73 0.18
N THR A 48 -12.35 18.32 -0.79
CA THR A 48 -12.69 19.64 -1.33
C THR A 48 -14.09 19.62 -1.94
N GLY A 49 -14.90 20.64 -1.60
CA GLY A 49 -16.28 20.73 -2.08
C GLY A 49 -17.29 19.92 -1.27
N ALA A 50 -16.90 19.26 -0.17
CA ALA A 50 -17.85 18.63 0.75
C ALA A 50 -18.82 19.66 1.39
N GLU A 51 -18.44 20.94 1.42
CA GLU A 51 -19.25 22.04 1.97
C GLU A 51 -20.10 22.78 0.92
N SER A 52 -20.04 22.40 -0.37
CA SER A 52 -20.82 23.07 -1.41
C SER A 52 -22.31 22.75 -1.30
N ALA A 53 -23.16 23.75 -1.56
CA ALA A 53 -24.62 23.61 -1.49
C ALA A 53 -25.20 22.59 -2.50
N ASP A 54 -24.42 22.14 -3.48
CA ASP A 54 -24.80 21.10 -4.44
C ASP A 54 -24.34 19.69 -4.04
N ASN A 55 -23.54 19.57 -2.97
CA ASN A 55 -22.94 18.34 -2.44
C ASN A 55 -22.34 17.42 -3.52
N SER A 56 -21.83 18.01 -4.62
CA SER A 56 -21.45 17.26 -5.83
C SER A 56 -20.28 16.29 -5.63
N CYS A 57 -19.48 16.48 -4.57
CA CYS A 57 -18.36 15.60 -4.20
C CYS A 57 -18.67 14.65 -3.03
N GLY A 58 -19.74 14.89 -2.25
CA GLY A 58 -20.07 14.14 -1.03
C GLY A 58 -19.03 14.27 0.10
N GLU A 59 -19.48 14.13 1.34
CA GLU A 59 -18.58 13.90 2.48
C GLU A 59 -17.91 12.51 2.33
N LEU A 60 -16.63 12.40 2.72
CA LEU A 60 -16.00 11.08 2.85
C LEU A 60 -16.52 10.43 4.13
N GLU A 61 -17.46 9.51 3.97
CA GLU A 61 -18.01 8.81 5.13
C GLU A 61 -16.94 7.93 5.77
N ARG A 62 -16.81 8.06 7.09
CA ARG A 62 -15.98 7.18 7.93
C ARG A 62 -16.39 5.71 7.75
N PHE A 63 -15.41 4.82 7.78
CA PHE A 63 -15.60 3.40 7.54
C PHE A 63 -16.61 2.77 8.52
N ASP A 64 -17.62 2.13 7.95
CA ASP A 64 -18.59 1.32 8.65
C ASP A 64 -18.40 -0.14 8.24
N ALA A 65 -17.95 -0.98 9.18
CA ALA A 65 -17.67 -2.38 8.94
C ALA A 65 -18.93 -3.19 8.58
N ALA A 66 -20.09 -2.88 9.18
CA ALA A 66 -21.33 -3.59 8.89
C ALA A 66 -21.82 -3.25 7.46
N ARG A 67 -21.72 -1.98 7.06
CA ARG A 67 -22.01 -1.56 5.68
C ARG A 67 -21.03 -2.19 4.69
N PHE A 68 -19.73 -2.19 5.00
CA PHE A 68 -18.72 -2.81 4.16
C PHE A 68 -19.05 -4.29 3.95
N PHE A 69 -19.30 -5.03 5.02
CA PHE A 69 -19.72 -6.43 4.96
C PHE A 69 -21.01 -6.64 4.15
N GLY A 70 -21.96 -5.72 4.22
CA GLY A 70 -23.16 -5.73 3.36
C GLY A 70 -22.81 -5.68 1.86
N LEU A 71 -21.83 -4.85 1.47
CA LEU A 71 -21.39 -4.69 0.08
C LEU A 71 -20.57 -5.88 -0.43
N VAL A 72 -19.77 -6.51 0.44
CA VAL A 72 -18.82 -7.57 0.08
C VAL A 72 -19.26 -8.98 0.47
N ARG A 73 -20.52 -9.15 0.90
CA ARG A 73 -21.06 -10.46 1.28
C ARG A 73 -20.91 -11.46 0.13
N GLY A 74 -20.33 -12.62 0.42
CA GLY A 74 -20.10 -13.68 -0.56
C GLY A 74 -18.98 -13.39 -1.57
N LYS A 75 -18.17 -12.35 -1.36
CA LYS A 75 -17.10 -11.91 -2.28
C LYS A 75 -15.71 -12.12 -1.70
N SER A 76 -14.70 -11.83 -2.50
CA SER A 76 -13.32 -11.74 -2.03
C SER A 76 -12.55 -10.56 -2.61
N ILE A 77 -11.54 -10.10 -1.87
CA ILE A 77 -10.61 -9.05 -2.30
C ILE A 77 -9.18 -9.57 -2.20
N LEU A 78 -8.41 -9.43 -3.27
CA LEU A 78 -6.99 -9.76 -3.31
C LEU A 78 -6.15 -8.48 -3.27
N PHE A 79 -5.31 -8.35 -2.26
CA PHE A 79 -4.27 -7.33 -2.18
C PHE A 79 -2.95 -7.91 -2.70
N VAL A 80 -2.29 -7.16 -3.58
CA VAL A 80 -1.05 -7.57 -4.24
C VAL A 80 -0.04 -6.44 -4.09
N GLY A 81 1.08 -6.70 -3.43
CA GLY A 81 2.05 -5.63 -3.24
C GLY A 81 3.14 -5.85 -2.21
N ASP A 82 3.69 -4.71 -1.80
CA ASP A 82 4.74 -4.58 -0.79
C ASP A 82 4.19 -4.36 0.64
N SER A 83 5.05 -3.89 1.55
CA SER A 83 4.79 -3.87 3.00
C SER A 83 3.68 -2.88 3.33
N LEU A 84 3.51 -1.85 2.51
CA LEU A 84 2.38 -0.94 2.62
C LEU A 84 1.07 -1.57 2.14
N ALA A 85 1.12 -2.54 1.22
CA ALA A 85 -0.06 -3.37 0.91
C ALA A 85 -0.43 -4.24 2.12
N SER A 86 0.56 -4.85 2.79
CA SER A 86 0.35 -5.56 4.06
C SER A 86 -0.26 -4.65 5.12
N SER A 87 0.27 -3.43 5.30
CA SER A 87 -0.29 -2.42 6.22
C SER A 87 -1.76 -2.12 5.96
N HIS A 88 -2.17 -2.02 4.70
CA HIS A 88 -3.57 -1.82 4.33
C HIS A 88 -4.44 -3.03 4.70
N VAL A 89 -3.96 -4.25 4.41
CA VAL A 89 -4.65 -5.49 4.80
C VAL A 89 -4.83 -5.54 6.32
N ARG A 90 -3.79 -5.20 7.08
CA ARG A 90 -3.80 -5.18 8.56
C ARG A 90 -4.80 -4.15 9.09
N SER A 91 -4.80 -2.94 8.55
CA SER A 91 -5.78 -1.90 8.89
C SER A 91 -7.22 -2.33 8.60
N LEU A 92 -7.48 -2.87 7.40
CA LEU A 92 -8.81 -3.36 7.01
C LEU A 92 -9.28 -4.49 7.91
N VAL A 93 -8.43 -5.51 8.11
CA VAL A 93 -8.74 -6.67 8.96
C VAL A 93 -8.98 -6.24 10.40
N CYS A 94 -8.17 -5.34 10.95
CA CYS A 94 -8.41 -4.80 12.29
C CYS A 94 -9.76 -4.09 12.40
N THR A 95 -10.11 -3.26 11.40
CA THR A 95 -11.39 -2.56 11.37
C THR A 95 -12.58 -3.53 11.27
N LEU A 96 -12.49 -4.55 10.42
CA LEU A 96 -13.53 -5.57 10.27
C LEU A 96 -13.64 -6.48 11.51
N SER A 97 -12.53 -6.75 12.19
CA SER A 97 -12.48 -7.60 13.39
C SER A 97 -13.32 -7.09 14.55
N GLN A 98 -13.69 -5.80 14.54
CA GLN A 98 -14.58 -5.22 15.53
C GLN A 98 -16.04 -5.70 15.38
N VAL A 99 -16.39 -6.32 14.24
CA VAL A 99 -17.69 -6.93 13.98
C VAL A 99 -17.58 -8.46 13.91
N GLU A 100 -16.56 -8.99 13.22
CA GLU A 100 -16.32 -10.42 13.13
C GLU A 100 -14.82 -10.69 13.10
N SER A 101 -14.31 -11.53 14.01
CA SER A 101 -12.91 -11.96 13.97
C SER A 101 -12.69 -12.97 12.83
N PRO A 102 -11.65 -12.79 11.99
CA PRO A 102 -11.40 -13.69 10.86
C PRO A 102 -10.71 -14.99 11.27
N GLU A 103 -10.93 -16.03 10.46
CA GLU A 103 -10.10 -17.23 10.41
C GLU A 103 -8.89 -16.95 9.49
N ARG A 104 -7.68 -17.13 10.03
CA ARG A 104 -6.43 -16.92 9.28
C ARG A 104 -5.90 -18.25 8.75
N SER A 105 -5.50 -18.27 7.48
CA SER A 105 -4.73 -19.37 6.91
C SER A 105 -3.70 -18.87 5.90
N ARG A 106 -2.76 -19.75 5.53
CA ARG A 106 -1.80 -19.51 4.47
C ARG A 106 -1.70 -20.72 3.56
N SER A 107 -1.70 -20.49 2.27
CA SER A 107 -1.57 -21.53 1.25
C SER A 107 -0.96 -20.94 -0.02
N GLU A 108 -0.01 -21.65 -0.62
CA GLU A 108 0.56 -21.29 -1.94
C GLU A 108 1.12 -19.85 -2.04
N GLY A 109 1.61 -19.30 -0.92
CA GLY A 109 2.15 -17.94 -0.84
C GLY A 109 1.10 -16.85 -0.60
N PHE A 110 -0.18 -17.21 -0.47
CA PHE A 110 -1.27 -16.30 -0.12
C PHE A 110 -1.60 -16.37 1.37
N GLU A 111 -1.87 -15.21 1.97
CA GLU A 111 -2.52 -15.12 3.28
C GLU A 111 -4.01 -14.91 3.10
N HIS A 112 -4.83 -15.68 3.81
CA HIS A 112 -6.28 -15.58 3.78
C HIS A 112 -6.80 -15.17 5.15
N TRP A 113 -7.72 -14.23 5.15
CA TRP A 113 -8.49 -13.75 6.30
C TRP A 113 -9.96 -13.93 5.96
N ARG A 114 -10.52 -15.06 6.37
CA ARG A 114 -11.90 -15.44 6.07
C ARG A 114 -12.83 -14.93 7.17
N PHE A 115 -13.95 -14.35 6.79
CA PHE A 115 -15.03 -13.89 7.65
C PHE A 115 -16.28 -14.76 7.35
N PRO A 116 -16.41 -15.94 7.99
CA PRO A 116 -17.43 -16.93 7.65
C PRO A 116 -18.87 -16.43 7.72
N ALA A 117 -19.24 -15.60 8.71
CA ALA A 117 -20.60 -15.09 8.88
C ALA A 117 -21.02 -14.17 7.72
N HIS A 118 -20.05 -13.58 7.03
CA HIS A 118 -20.27 -12.73 5.86
C HIS A 118 -19.90 -13.41 4.53
N GLY A 119 -19.35 -14.63 4.56
CA GLY A 119 -18.82 -15.29 3.37
C GLY A 119 -17.82 -14.42 2.62
N PHE A 120 -17.08 -13.57 3.33
CA PHE A 120 -16.12 -12.62 2.76
C PHE A 120 -14.69 -13.07 3.05
N THR A 121 -13.78 -12.86 2.10
CA THR A 121 -12.35 -13.18 2.30
C THR A 121 -11.47 -12.02 1.86
N VAL A 122 -10.58 -11.58 2.74
CA VAL A 122 -9.43 -10.74 2.37
C VAL A 122 -8.25 -11.66 2.11
N VAL A 123 -7.66 -11.53 0.93
CA VAL A 123 -6.50 -12.31 0.49
C VAL A 123 -5.34 -11.36 0.26
N PHE A 124 -4.13 -11.78 0.64
CA PHE A 124 -2.91 -10.99 0.44
C PHE A 124 -1.83 -11.84 -0.22
N PHE A 125 -1.22 -11.30 -1.28
CA PHE A 125 -0.05 -11.88 -1.92
C PHE A 125 1.13 -10.92 -1.87
N TRP A 126 2.21 -11.36 -1.22
CA TRP A 126 3.43 -10.58 -1.13
C TRP A 126 4.23 -10.59 -2.43
N THR A 127 4.32 -9.44 -3.08
CA THR A 127 5.18 -9.26 -4.24
C THR A 127 5.59 -7.78 -4.36
N PRO A 128 6.79 -7.43 -3.88
CA PRO A 128 7.19 -6.03 -3.75
C PRO A 128 7.35 -5.29 -5.09
N PHE A 129 7.42 -6.03 -6.20
CA PHE A 129 7.57 -5.48 -7.54
C PHE A 129 6.39 -5.82 -8.46
N GLN A 130 5.52 -6.76 -8.07
CA GLN A 130 4.32 -7.24 -8.81
C GLN A 130 4.58 -7.92 -10.17
N VAL A 131 5.70 -7.62 -10.83
CA VAL A 131 6.26 -8.35 -11.96
C VAL A 131 7.08 -9.54 -11.49
N ARG A 132 7.40 -10.48 -12.38
CA ARG A 132 8.27 -11.62 -12.07
C ARG A 132 9.63 -11.09 -11.57
N TRP A 133 10.03 -11.60 -10.41
CA TRP A 133 11.27 -11.19 -9.77
C TRP A 133 11.89 -12.34 -8.98
N ARG A 134 13.19 -12.25 -8.71
CA ARG A 134 13.91 -13.13 -7.78
C ARG A 134 15.10 -12.40 -7.18
N LEU A 135 15.56 -12.86 -6.02
CA LEU A 135 16.87 -12.42 -5.52
C LEU A 135 17.97 -12.83 -6.49
N THR A 136 18.89 -11.91 -6.81
CA THR A 136 20.07 -12.25 -7.63
C THR A 136 20.95 -13.27 -6.89
N ARG A 137 20.96 -13.26 -5.55
CA ARG A 137 21.66 -14.22 -4.69
C ARG A 137 20.82 -14.57 -3.45
N GLY A 138 20.87 -15.82 -3.01
CA GLY A 138 20.15 -16.31 -1.83
C GLY A 138 18.97 -17.22 -2.19
N PRO A 139 18.44 -17.97 -1.21
CA PRO A 139 17.30 -18.87 -1.41
C PRO A 139 16.01 -18.06 -1.66
N ALA A 140 15.08 -18.59 -2.46
CA ALA A 140 13.84 -17.89 -2.80
C ALA A 140 12.96 -17.63 -1.55
N GLU A 141 13.09 -18.48 -0.54
CA GLU A 141 12.40 -18.45 0.75
C GLU A 141 12.93 -17.35 1.69
N ALA A 142 14.02 -16.65 1.32
CA ALA A 142 14.54 -15.51 2.07
C ALA A 142 13.68 -14.25 1.95
N VAL A 143 12.56 -14.29 1.21
CA VAL A 143 11.69 -13.12 1.01
C VAL A 143 10.23 -13.44 1.32
N GLY A 144 9.64 -12.62 2.17
CA GLY A 144 8.23 -12.72 2.56
C GLY A 144 7.89 -11.68 3.63
N PRO A 145 6.59 -11.46 3.91
CA PRO A 145 6.15 -10.46 4.89
C PRO A 145 6.63 -10.77 6.32
N ASP A 146 6.92 -12.04 6.64
CA ASP A 146 7.48 -12.42 7.96
C ASP A 146 9.01 -12.31 8.05
N ARG A 147 9.71 -12.06 6.93
CA ARG A 147 11.18 -12.05 6.84
C ARG A 147 11.73 -10.73 6.30
N GLN A 148 10.98 -9.65 6.46
CA GLN A 148 11.32 -8.31 5.95
C GLN A 148 12.69 -7.81 6.45
N GLY A 149 13.19 -8.33 7.59
CA GLY A 149 14.53 -8.03 8.13
C GLY A 149 15.69 -8.88 7.59
N GLU A 150 15.47 -9.97 6.84
CA GLU A 150 16.55 -10.81 6.28
C GLU A 150 16.93 -10.40 4.84
N VAL A 151 16.16 -9.51 4.21
CA VAL A 151 16.29 -9.19 2.79
C VAL A 151 17.41 -8.17 2.51
N PHE A 152 18.62 -8.42 3.02
CA PHE A 152 19.82 -7.64 2.69
C PHE A 152 20.70 -8.32 1.60
N ALA A 153 20.19 -9.38 0.96
CA ALA A 153 20.94 -10.30 0.10
C ALA A 153 21.28 -9.80 -1.32
N GLY A 154 21.62 -8.52 -1.47
CA GLY A 154 22.10 -7.96 -2.74
C GLY A 154 20.99 -7.61 -3.74
N PRO A 155 21.34 -7.39 -5.03
CA PRO A 155 20.38 -6.92 -6.02
C PRO A 155 19.27 -7.94 -6.29
N THR A 156 18.17 -7.44 -6.85
CA THR A 156 17.04 -8.26 -7.30
C THR A 156 16.96 -8.29 -8.83
N ASP A 157 16.74 -9.45 -9.44
CA ASP A 157 16.44 -9.55 -10.87
C ASP A 157 14.94 -9.25 -11.08
N LEU A 158 14.61 -8.21 -11.85
CA LEU A 158 13.23 -7.84 -12.20
C LEU A 158 12.97 -8.04 -13.70
N HIS A 159 11.95 -8.81 -14.06
CA HIS A 159 11.51 -8.99 -15.44
C HIS A 159 10.39 -7.98 -15.74
N LEU A 160 10.75 -6.83 -16.30
CA LEU A 160 9.87 -5.66 -16.39
C LEU A 160 8.65 -5.85 -17.31
N ASP A 161 8.67 -6.86 -18.17
CA ASP A 161 7.63 -7.20 -19.16
C ASP A 161 6.86 -8.49 -18.82
N GLU A 162 7.13 -9.11 -17.67
CA GLU A 162 6.49 -10.35 -17.24
C GLU A 162 5.73 -10.10 -15.92
N PRO A 163 4.39 -10.12 -15.89
CA PRO A 163 3.66 -10.06 -14.62
C PRO A 163 3.98 -11.32 -13.80
N ASP A 164 3.97 -11.23 -12.46
CA ASP A 164 4.25 -12.39 -11.62
C ASP A 164 3.13 -13.44 -11.77
N GLU A 165 3.53 -14.61 -12.26
CA GLU A 165 2.62 -15.70 -12.66
C GLU A 165 1.87 -16.33 -11.49
N ARG A 166 2.26 -16.05 -10.25
CA ARG A 166 1.63 -16.62 -9.05
C ARG A 166 0.31 -15.93 -8.71
N TRP A 167 0.26 -14.60 -8.73
CA TRP A 167 -0.94 -13.84 -8.37
C TRP A 167 -1.80 -13.44 -9.57
N THR A 168 -1.17 -13.26 -10.73
CA THR A 168 -1.86 -12.70 -11.90
C THR A 168 -3.03 -13.60 -12.34
N PRO A 169 -2.88 -14.93 -12.52
CA PRO A 169 -4.01 -15.80 -12.85
C PRO A 169 -5.04 -15.89 -11.72
N ALA A 170 -4.60 -15.91 -10.46
CA ALA A 170 -5.48 -15.98 -9.28
C ALA A 170 -6.43 -14.78 -9.17
N SER A 171 -6.09 -13.65 -9.79
CA SER A 171 -6.97 -12.47 -9.87
C SER A 171 -8.36 -12.78 -10.44
N LYS A 172 -8.50 -13.82 -11.28
CA LYS A 172 -9.80 -14.24 -11.84
C LYS A 172 -10.77 -14.79 -10.81
N ASP A 173 -10.26 -15.29 -9.69
CA ASP A 173 -11.03 -15.91 -8.62
C ASP A 173 -11.50 -14.89 -7.57
N HIS A 174 -11.24 -13.60 -7.81
CA HIS A 174 -11.55 -12.51 -6.88
C HIS A 174 -12.45 -11.44 -7.51
N ASP A 175 -13.35 -10.88 -6.70
CA ASP A 175 -14.25 -9.80 -7.14
C ASP A 175 -13.52 -8.45 -7.22
N TYR A 176 -12.50 -8.29 -6.37
CA TYR A 176 -11.72 -7.07 -6.23
C TYR A 176 -10.23 -7.41 -6.19
N VAL A 177 -9.40 -6.66 -6.91
CA VAL A 177 -7.94 -6.79 -6.87
C VAL A 177 -7.35 -5.41 -6.60
N VAL A 178 -6.61 -5.26 -5.50
CA VAL A 178 -5.92 -4.03 -5.13
C VAL A 178 -4.41 -4.22 -5.36
N VAL A 179 -3.86 -3.48 -6.31
CA VAL A 179 -2.43 -3.46 -6.64
C VAL A 179 -1.78 -2.22 -6.04
N SER A 180 -0.65 -2.40 -5.35
CA SER A 180 0.12 -1.29 -4.80
C SER A 180 1.56 -1.68 -4.47
N ALA A 181 2.53 -0.93 -4.98
CA ALA A 181 3.93 -1.03 -4.60
C ALA A 181 4.69 0.24 -4.99
N SER A 182 5.73 0.61 -4.25
CA SER A 182 6.58 1.76 -4.61
C SER A 182 8.01 1.61 -4.12
N HIS A 183 8.21 1.53 -2.82
CA HIS A 183 9.50 1.83 -2.20
C HIS A 183 10.59 0.80 -2.47
N TRP A 184 10.18 -0.45 -2.74
CA TRP A 184 11.11 -1.51 -3.11
C TRP A 184 11.86 -1.26 -4.43
N PHE A 185 11.29 -0.47 -5.35
CA PHE A 185 11.94 -0.14 -6.61
C PHE A 185 13.22 0.70 -6.45
N ALA A 186 13.38 1.41 -5.32
CA ALA A 186 14.58 2.16 -4.98
C ALA A 186 15.77 1.26 -4.56
N ARG A 187 15.55 -0.05 -4.41
CA ARG A 187 16.60 -0.99 -4.03
C ARG A 187 17.47 -1.38 -5.23
N PRO A 188 18.73 -1.78 -5.00
CA PRO A 188 19.56 -2.35 -6.05
C PRO A 188 18.86 -3.46 -6.82
N ALA A 189 18.85 -3.37 -8.14
CA ALA A 189 18.16 -4.33 -9.00
C ALA A 189 18.72 -4.37 -10.42
N VAL A 190 18.70 -5.55 -11.03
CA VAL A 190 19.01 -5.76 -12.45
C VAL A 190 17.70 -5.94 -13.19
N TYR A 191 17.55 -5.22 -14.30
CA TYR A 191 16.31 -5.18 -15.06
C TYR A 191 16.42 -6.01 -16.33
N TYR A 192 15.43 -6.86 -16.56
CA TYR A 192 15.34 -7.76 -17.70
C TYR A 192 14.13 -7.42 -18.56
N ARG A 193 14.28 -7.62 -19.86
CA ARG A 193 13.18 -7.73 -20.83
C ARG A 193 13.36 -9.02 -21.61
N GLY A 194 12.46 -9.97 -21.39
CA GLY A 194 12.70 -11.37 -21.72
C GLY A 194 14.03 -11.86 -21.12
N SER A 195 14.92 -12.40 -21.95
CA SER A 195 16.24 -12.90 -21.51
C SER A 195 17.37 -11.88 -21.55
N ARG A 196 17.10 -10.62 -21.92
CA ARG A 196 18.13 -9.57 -22.09
C ARG A 196 18.14 -8.60 -20.91
N VAL A 197 19.34 -8.23 -20.45
CA VAL A 197 19.53 -7.14 -19.49
C VAL A 197 19.19 -5.82 -20.16
N ALA A 198 18.19 -5.12 -19.65
CA ALA A 198 17.73 -3.81 -20.11
C ALA A 198 18.46 -2.66 -19.40
N GLY A 199 19.02 -2.92 -18.22
CA GLY A 199 19.78 -1.97 -17.40
C GLY A 199 19.75 -2.38 -15.94
N CYS A 200 20.15 -1.49 -15.04
CA CYS A 200 20.09 -1.77 -13.61
C CYS A 200 20.05 -0.48 -12.78
N HIS A 201 19.57 -0.59 -11.54
CA HIS A 201 19.69 0.46 -10.53
C HIS A 201 20.64 0.00 -9.43
N ALA A 202 21.66 0.81 -9.10
CA ALA A 202 22.61 0.57 -8.01
C ALA A 202 23.16 -0.87 -7.89
N CYS A 203 23.26 -1.61 -9.00
CA CYS A 203 23.46 -3.07 -8.97
C CYS A 203 24.94 -3.51 -8.83
N GLY A 204 25.89 -2.59 -8.97
CA GLY A 204 27.33 -2.88 -8.92
C GLY A 204 27.86 -3.74 -10.08
N VAL A 205 27.08 -3.92 -11.16
CA VAL A 205 27.49 -4.71 -12.34
C VAL A 205 28.13 -3.79 -13.38
N ALA A 206 29.37 -4.11 -13.79
CA ALA A 206 30.07 -3.38 -14.84
C ALA A 206 29.42 -3.59 -16.22
N ASN A 207 29.52 -2.60 -17.10
CA ASN A 207 29.01 -2.62 -18.48
C ASN A 207 27.49 -2.82 -18.62
N VAL A 208 26.71 -2.48 -17.59
CA VAL A 208 25.24 -2.44 -17.64
C VAL A 208 24.77 -0.99 -17.54
N THR A 209 23.80 -0.60 -18.36
CA THR A 209 23.22 0.75 -18.34
C THR A 209 22.59 1.06 -16.99
N ALA A 210 23.08 2.11 -16.33
CA ALA A 210 22.47 2.60 -15.10
C ALA A 210 21.13 3.29 -15.42
N LEU A 211 20.08 2.88 -14.71
CA LEU A 211 18.73 3.40 -14.82
C LEU A 211 18.26 3.86 -13.43
N LYS A 212 17.41 4.88 -13.44
CA LYS A 212 16.75 5.36 -12.24
C LYS A 212 15.58 4.43 -11.86
N PRO A 213 15.21 4.31 -10.57
CA PRO A 213 14.24 3.32 -10.11
C PRO A 213 12.83 3.53 -10.72
N GLU A 214 12.45 4.77 -11.05
CA GLU A 214 11.18 5.09 -11.69
C GLU A 214 11.02 4.46 -13.08
N HIS A 215 12.13 4.12 -13.76
CA HIS A 215 12.08 3.37 -15.02
C HIS A 215 11.46 1.98 -14.81
N ALA A 216 11.92 1.26 -13.79
CA ALA A 216 11.45 -0.07 -13.48
C ALA A 216 10.03 -0.05 -12.92
N GLN A 217 9.74 0.90 -12.02
CA GLN A 217 8.41 1.06 -11.44
C GLN A 217 7.36 1.32 -12.53
N ARG A 218 7.62 2.27 -13.44
CA ARG A 218 6.74 2.56 -14.57
C ARG A 218 6.51 1.33 -15.45
N ALA A 219 7.58 0.62 -15.78
CA ALA A 219 7.48 -0.58 -16.60
C ALA A 219 6.66 -1.68 -15.91
N ALA A 220 6.85 -1.87 -14.60
CA ALA A 220 6.09 -2.84 -13.81
C ALA A 220 4.59 -2.48 -13.78
N PHE A 221 4.24 -1.24 -13.45
CA PHE A 221 2.83 -0.80 -13.45
C PHE A 221 2.19 -0.88 -14.83
N ARG A 222 2.92 -0.51 -15.89
CA ARG A 222 2.46 -0.73 -17.27
C ARG A 222 2.12 -2.20 -17.52
N THR A 223 3.01 -3.11 -17.12
CA THR A 223 2.85 -4.55 -17.35
C THR A 223 1.66 -5.11 -16.58
N VAL A 224 1.56 -4.84 -15.27
CA VAL A 224 0.50 -5.43 -14.43
C VAL A 224 -0.87 -4.80 -14.69
N LEU A 225 -0.95 -3.49 -14.96
CA LEU A 225 -2.22 -2.84 -15.28
C LEU A 225 -2.74 -3.29 -16.65
N ARG A 226 -1.86 -3.47 -17.64
CA ARG A 226 -2.24 -4.08 -18.93
C ARG A 226 -2.67 -5.53 -18.77
N ALA A 227 -1.98 -6.30 -17.93
CA ALA A 227 -2.35 -7.68 -17.66
C ALA A 227 -3.77 -7.76 -17.05
N LEU A 228 -4.06 -6.96 -16.03
CA LEU A 228 -5.39 -6.89 -15.41
C LEU A 228 -6.47 -6.37 -16.37
N ALA A 229 -6.18 -5.28 -17.10
CA ALA A 229 -7.11 -4.69 -18.07
C ALA A 229 -7.41 -5.62 -19.26
N GLY A 230 -6.47 -6.48 -19.64
CA GLY A 230 -6.57 -7.44 -20.73
C GLY A 230 -6.91 -8.86 -20.31
N MET A 231 -7.24 -9.09 -19.04
CA MET A 231 -7.36 -10.44 -18.50
C MET A 231 -8.67 -11.12 -18.91
N ASP A 232 -8.57 -12.10 -19.80
CA ASP A 232 -9.72 -12.92 -20.19
C ASP A 232 -10.33 -13.64 -18.98
N GLY A 233 -11.62 -13.38 -18.73
CA GLY A 233 -12.38 -13.98 -17.65
C GLY A 233 -12.43 -13.17 -16.36
N PHE A 234 -11.59 -12.13 -16.19
CA PHE A 234 -11.71 -11.22 -15.06
C PHE A 234 -12.77 -10.15 -15.36
N LYS A 235 -13.83 -10.10 -14.56
CA LYS A 235 -14.90 -9.09 -14.66
C LYS A 235 -15.06 -8.26 -13.38
N GLY A 236 -14.10 -8.41 -12.47
CA GLY A 236 -14.07 -7.73 -11.18
C GLY A 236 -13.66 -6.25 -11.29
N THR A 237 -13.33 -5.68 -10.13
CA THR A 237 -12.78 -4.33 -10.04
C THR A 237 -11.30 -4.40 -9.70
N ALA A 238 -10.46 -3.88 -10.59
CA ALA A 238 -9.04 -3.67 -10.33
C ALA A 238 -8.84 -2.25 -9.78
N ILE A 239 -8.10 -2.13 -8.68
CA ILE A 239 -7.86 -0.88 -7.96
C ILE A 239 -6.36 -0.66 -7.86
N LEU A 240 -5.88 0.47 -8.38
CA LEU A 240 -4.53 0.94 -8.11
C LEU A 240 -4.54 1.86 -6.90
N ARG A 241 -3.87 1.49 -5.81
CA ARG A 241 -3.56 2.44 -4.73
C ARG A 241 -2.20 3.08 -5.01
N THR A 242 -2.18 4.40 -5.09
CA THR A 242 -0.97 5.15 -5.41
C THR A 242 0.05 5.14 -4.26
N VAL A 243 1.25 5.67 -4.52
CA VAL A 243 2.35 5.83 -3.56
C VAL A 243 1.84 6.45 -2.25
N ALA A 244 2.24 5.89 -1.11
CA ALA A 244 2.18 6.58 0.18
C ALA A 244 3.61 7.04 0.52
N PRO A 245 3.90 8.35 0.49
CA PRO A 245 5.27 8.85 0.60
C PRO A 245 5.92 8.52 1.95
N THR A 246 7.25 8.47 1.93
CA THR A 246 8.05 8.48 3.17
C THR A 246 8.21 9.91 3.70
N HIS A 247 8.52 10.07 4.98
CA HIS A 247 8.80 11.38 5.58
C HIS A 247 10.11 11.38 6.35
N TYR A 248 11.16 10.83 5.73
CA TYR A 248 12.49 10.90 6.29
C TYR A 248 13.06 12.33 6.23
N GLU A 249 13.55 12.78 7.36
CA GLU A 249 14.37 13.97 7.55
C GLU A 249 15.79 13.54 7.93
N ASN A 250 16.78 14.42 7.72
CA ASN A 250 18.17 14.22 8.16
C ASN A 250 18.89 12.94 7.68
N GLY A 251 18.37 12.30 6.64
CA GLY A 251 18.86 11.03 6.08
C GLY A 251 17.69 10.26 5.50
N GLY A 252 17.85 8.96 5.32
CA GLY A 252 16.83 8.00 4.92
C GLY A 252 16.95 6.71 5.73
N TRP A 253 16.32 5.65 5.21
CA TRP A 253 16.21 4.37 5.90
C TRP A 253 17.56 3.76 6.32
N PHE A 254 18.63 3.94 5.54
CA PHE A 254 19.94 3.29 5.78
C PHE A 254 21.05 4.23 6.27
N ASP A 255 20.75 5.51 6.40
CA ASP A 255 21.71 6.60 6.63
C ASP A 255 21.32 7.50 7.80
N GLY A 256 20.46 6.99 8.70
CA GLY A 256 20.16 7.62 9.99
C GLY A 256 19.08 8.69 9.94
N GLY A 257 18.18 8.62 8.95
CA GLY A 257 17.05 9.54 8.87
C GLY A 257 16.03 9.36 9.99
N ASP A 258 15.25 10.41 10.26
CA ASP A 258 14.22 10.45 11.29
C ASP A 258 12.90 11.09 10.83
N CYS A 259 11.84 10.95 11.64
CA CYS A 259 10.53 11.55 11.38
C CYS A 259 9.87 11.92 12.71
N THR A 260 10.28 13.06 13.25
CA THR A 260 9.90 13.46 14.61
C THR A 260 8.61 14.28 14.69
N ALA A 261 7.97 14.54 13.54
CA ALA A 261 6.73 15.28 13.46
C ALA A 261 5.64 14.67 14.36
N THR A 262 4.87 15.54 15.02
CA THR A 262 3.76 15.14 15.91
C THR A 262 2.40 15.69 15.46
N GLN A 263 2.40 16.44 14.37
CA GLN A 263 1.21 17.01 13.72
C GLN A 263 1.32 16.88 12.20
N PRO A 264 0.18 16.88 11.48
CA PRO A 264 0.19 16.98 10.03
C PRO A 264 0.99 18.19 9.55
N ALA A 265 1.49 18.12 8.32
CA ALA A 265 2.12 19.27 7.67
C ALA A 265 1.08 20.40 7.52
N ASP A 266 1.53 21.65 7.70
CA ASP A 266 0.66 22.83 7.58
C ASP A 266 -0.01 22.83 6.19
N PRO A 267 -1.34 23.00 6.08
CA PRO A 267 -2.03 23.09 4.80
C PRO A 267 -1.49 24.17 3.87
N GLU A 268 -1.00 25.29 4.43
CA GLU A 268 -0.49 26.44 3.68
C GLU A 268 0.96 26.25 3.22
N ASP A 269 1.70 25.33 3.86
CA ASP A 269 3.09 25.07 3.48
C ASP A 269 3.15 24.33 2.13
N PRO A 270 4.03 24.74 1.21
CA PRO A 270 4.31 23.95 0.03
C PRO A 270 5.02 22.66 0.46
N VAL A 271 4.33 21.53 0.35
CA VAL A 271 4.96 20.22 0.54
C VAL A 271 5.24 19.63 -0.83
N GLU A 272 6.52 19.67 -1.18
CA GLU A 272 7.06 18.99 -2.35
C GLU A 272 7.24 17.50 -2.02
N MET A 273 6.87 16.64 -2.97
CA MET A 273 7.10 15.21 -2.84
C MET A 273 8.55 14.92 -3.23
N ALA A 274 9.32 14.36 -2.30
CA ALA A 274 10.70 13.99 -2.58
C ALA A 274 10.78 12.94 -3.69
N GLU A 275 11.87 12.95 -4.46
CA GLU A 275 12.15 11.88 -5.41
C GLU A 275 12.81 10.68 -4.70
N PRO A 276 12.47 9.43 -5.06
CA PRO A 276 11.73 9.03 -6.28
C PRO A 276 10.20 8.96 -6.13
N ASP A 277 9.62 9.32 -4.97
CA ASP A 277 8.17 9.19 -4.73
C ASP A 277 7.33 10.03 -5.72
N GLY A 278 7.82 11.23 -6.07
CA GLY A 278 7.20 12.10 -7.08
C GLY A 278 7.08 11.46 -8.47
N GLU A 279 8.18 10.95 -9.02
CA GLU A 279 8.19 10.24 -10.29
C GLU A 279 7.41 8.91 -10.21
N PHE A 280 7.47 8.20 -9.08
CA PHE A 280 6.67 7.00 -8.86
C PHE A 280 5.17 7.28 -8.95
N TYR A 281 4.71 8.34 -8.28
CA TYR A 281 3.30 8.76 -8.34
C TYR A 281 2.89 9.13 -9.76
N ARG A 282 3.72 9.94 -10.46
CA ARG A 282 3.45 10.33 -11.85
C ARG A 282 3.34 9.11 -12.77
N ALA A 283 4.29 8.18 -12.66
CA ALA A 283 4.26 6.95 -13.44
C ALA A 283 3.01 6.10 -13.19
N GLN A 284 2.61 5.91 -11.93
CA GLN A 284 1.40 5.17 -11.58
C GLN A 284 0.14 5.79 -12.20
N VAL A 285 -0.04 7.11 -12.10
CA VAL A 285 -1.20 7.82 -12.65
C VAL A 285 -1.23 7.75 -14.18
N GLU A 286 -0.08 7.92 -14.83
CA GLU A 286 0.01 7.86 -16.29
C GLU A 286 -0.24 6.45 -16.84
N GLU A 287 0.34 5.41 -16.24
CA GLU A 287 0.11 4.03 -16.68
C GLU A 287 -1.30 3.53 -16.33
N PHE A 288 -1.91 4.05 -15.26
CA PHE A 288 -3.34 3.86 -14.97
C PHE A 288 -4.20 4.41 -16.10
N ALA A 289 -4.05 5.70 -16.43
CA ALA A 289 -4.82 6.36 -17.49
C ALA A 289 -4.64 5.64 -18.85
N ALA A 290 -3.43 5.16 -19.14
CA ALA A 290 -3.15 4.41 -20.35
C ALA A 290 -3.85 3.03 -20.41
N ALA A 291 -4.18 2.43 -19.27
CA ALA A 291 -4.85 1.12 -19.19
C ALA A 291 -6.39 1.23 -19.17
N GLU A 292 -6.96 2.39 -18.85
CA GLU A 292 -8.41 2.57 -18.66
C GLU A 292 -9.23 2.21 -19.90
N GLU A 293 -8.80 2.63 -21.09
CA GLU A 293 -9.56 2.36 -22.31
C GLU A 293 -9.61 0.85 -22.62
N ALA A 294 -8.48 0.15 -22.45
CA ALA A 294 -8.41 -1.28 -22.64
C ALA A 294 -9.28 -2.01 -21.61
N ALA A 295 -9.19 -1.63 -20.33
CA ALA A 295 -10.01 -2.18 -19.26
C ALA A 295 -11.50 -2.03 -19.58
N ARG A 296 -11.93 -0.83 -19.99
CA ARG A 296 -13.32 -0.54 -20.36
C ARG A 296 -13.78 -1.40 -21.54
N ARG A 297 -12.97 -1.55 -22.60
CA ARG A 297 -13.30 -2.39 -23.76
C ARG A 297 -13.47 -3.87 -23.37
N ASN A 298 -12.71 -4.34 -22.39
CA ASN A 298 -12.72 -5.73 -21.94
C ASN A 298 -13.69 -5.99 -20.77
N GLY A 299 -14.44 -4.97 -20.32
CA GLY A 299 -15.40 -5.10 -19.22
C GLY A 299 -14.78 -5.15 -17.82
N VAL A 300 -13.50 -4.78 -17.67
CA VAL A 300 -12.82 -4.67 -16.38
C VAL A 300 -13.06 -3.28 -15.78
N ARG A 301 -13.50 -3.23 -14.53
CA ARG A 301 -13.67 -1.96 -13.81
C ARG A 301 -12.34 -1.54 -13.19
N LEU A 302 -11.58 -0.69 -13.88
CA LEU A 302 -10.35 -0.12 -13.36
C LEU A 302 -10.64 1.15 -12.53
N ARG A 303 -10.05 1.27 -11.34
CA ARG A 303 -10.28 2.37 -10.37
C ARG A 303 -8.97 2.86 -9.75
N LEU A 304 -8.83 4.17 -9.62
CA LEU A 304 -7.68 4.78 -8.97
C LEU A 304 -8.06 5.16 -7.53
N MET A 305 -7.32 4.63 -6.56
CA MET A 305 -7.34 5.05 -5.17
C MET A 305 -6.11 5.96 -4.94
N ASP A 306 -6.27 7.23 -5.29
CA ASP A 306 -5.21 8.24 -5.14
C ASP A 306 -5.09 8.69 -3.68
N VAL A 307 -4.08 8.15 -2.99
CA VAL A 307 -3.81 8.45 -1.58
C VAL A 307 -2.62 9.38 -1.41
N THR A 308 -1.87 9.68 -2.47
CA THR A 308 -0.51 10.19 -2.32
C THR A 308 -0.49 11.56 -1.68
N LYS A 309 -1.33 12.48 -2.14
CA LYS A 309 -1.38 13.85 -1.60
C LYS A 309 -1.90 13.93 -0.17
N MET A 310 -2.88 13.09 0.19
CA MET A 310 -3.36 13.06 1.58
C MET A 310 -2.30 12.49 2.51
N MET A 311 -1.58 11.44 2.09
CA MET A 311 -0.56 10.82 2.93
C MET A 311 0.69 11.69 3.06
N LEU A 312 1.05 12.45 2.01
CA LEU A 312 2.16 13.42 2.03
C LEU A 312 2.03 14.49 3.12
N ARG A 313 0.81 14.70 3.65
CA ARG A 313 0.55 15.68 4.71
C ARG A 313 0.58 15.08 6.10
N ARG A 314 0.97 13.81 6.25
CA ARG A 314 0.85 13.05 7.51
C ARG A 314 2.19 12.54 8.06
N PRO A 315 3.25 13.37 8.15
CA PRO A 315 4.51 12.92 8.73
C PRO A 315 4.36 12.46 10.20
N ASP A 316 3.31 12.92 10.89
CA ASP A 316 2.97 12.56 12.27
C ASP A 316 2.55 11.10 12.50
N GLY A 317 2.16 10.39 11.43
CA GLY A 317 1.61 9.05 11.51
C GLY A 317 2.62 7.91 11.42
N HIS A 318 3.91 8.21 11.26
CA HIS A 318 4.95 7.20 11.17
C HIS A 318 5.32 6.61 12.54
N PRO A 319 5.75 5.33 12.60
CA PRO A 319 6.25 4.74 13.83
C PRO A 319 7.46 5.46 14.42
N ASP A 320 8.35 6.03 13.61
CA ASP A 320 9.66 6.54 14.08
C ASP A 320 10.37 5.40 14.82
N ARG A 321 10.85 5.63 16.05
CA ARG A 321 11.45 4.61 16.94
C ARG A 321 10.43 3.73 17.68
N TYR A 322 9.13 3.95 17.48
CA TYR A 322 8.07 3.31 18.25
C TYR A 322 7.47 2.09 17.54
N GLY A 323 8.29 1.37 16.78
CA GLY A 323 7.94 0.11 16.12
C GLY A 323 8.44 -1.15 16.84
N HIS A 324 9.27 -1.01 17.88
CA HIS A 324 9.86 -2.14 18.61
C HIS A 324 10.19 -1.75 20.07
N GLY A 325 10.52 -2.73 20.91
CA GLY A 325 10.93 -2.49 22.29
C GLY A 325 12.27 -1.76 22.41
N THR A 326 12.55 -1.21 23.60
CA THR A 326 13.84 -0.56 23.88
C THR A 326 14.98 -1.58 23.81
N GLY A 327 15.96 -1.34 22.93
CA GLY A 327 17.10 -2.25 22.70
C GLY A 327 16.77 -3.47 21.84
N GLU A 328 15.53 -3.58 21.36
CA GLU A 328 15.16 -4.49 20.27
C GLU A 328 15.41 -3.78 18.95
N HIS A 329 15.98 -4.49 17.98
CA HIS A 329 16.19 -3.99 16.63
C HIS A 329 15.60 -5.02 15.67
N GLU A 330 14.35 -4.86 15.24
CA GLU A 330 13.68 -5.75 14.27
C GLU A 330 14.17 -5.51 12.82
N GLY A 331 15.48 -5.27 12.64
CA GLY A 331 16.10 -4.98 11.35
C GLY A 331 16.11 -3.49 10.94
N PHE A 332 15.60 -2.59 11.78
CA PHE A 332 15.66 -1.13 11.62
C PHE A 332 15.61 -0.43 12.99
N ASP A 333 16.07 0.82 13.03
CA ASP A 333 16.04 1.68 14.24
C ASP A 333 14.92 2.73 14.18
N ILE A 334 14.65 3.24 12.98
CA ILE A 334 13.70 4.32 12.71
C ILE A 334 12.91 4.01 11.45
N ASP A 335 11.58 4.01 11.57
CA ASP A 335 10.67 3.74 10.48
C ASP A 335 9.82 4.97 10.13
N CYS A 336 10.15 5.58 9.00
CA CYS A 336 9.44 6.71 8.41
C CYS A 336 8.82 6.36 7.05
N LEU A 337 8.62 5.05 6.82
CA LEU A 337 8.05 4.49 5.60
C LEU A 337 6.70 3.83 5.89
N HIS A 338 6.64 2.99 6.93
CA HIS A 338 5.40 2.37 7.40
C HIS A 338 4.62 3.33 8.29
N TRP A 339 3.45 2.90 8.73
CA TRP A 339 2.48 3.76 9.41
C TRP A 339 2.04 3.10 10.71
N CYS A 340 1.84 3.91 11.74
CA CYS A 340 1.20 3.46 12.97
C CYS A 340 -0.17 2.85 12.66
N LEU A 341 -0.53 1.77 13.36
CA LEU A 341 -1.86 1.19 13.35
C LEU A 341 -2.44 1.16 14.79
N PRO A 342 -3.67 1.68 15.02
CA PRO A 342 -4.45 2.53 14.11
C PRO A 342 -3.66 3.80 13.72
N GLY A 343 -4.07 4.47 12.63
CA GLY A 343 -3.31 5.62 12.13
C GLY A 343 -3.85 6.21 10.83
N PRO A 344 -3.08 7.09 10.16
CA PRO A 344 -3.60 7.82 8.99
C PRO A 344 -4.04 6.92 7.85
N ILE A 345 -3.45 5.74 7.72
CA ILE A 345 -3.77 4.79 6.65
C ILE A 345 -5.15 4.15 6.81
N ASP A 346 -5.83 4.32 7.94
CA ASP A 346 -7.21 3.89 8.09
C ASP A 346 -8.15 4.60 7.09
N VAL A 347 -7.77 5.80 6.62
CA VAL A 347 -8.49 6.52 5.55
C VAL A 347 -8.50 5.76 4.22
N TRP A 348 -7.55 4.83 4.01
CA TRP A 348 -7.55 3.98 2.82
C TRP A 348 -8.77 3.06 2.82
N ASN A 349 -9.23 2.62 3.99
CA ASN A 349 -10.46 1.83 4.11
C ASN A 349 -11.68 2.70 3.82
N ASP A 350 -11.71 3.96 4.28
CA ASP A 350 -12.79 4.91 3.93
C ASP A 350 -12.93 5.03 2.41
N LEU A 351 -11.80 5.27 1.71
CA LEU A 351 -11.77 5.33 0.25
C LEU A 351 -12.18 4.01 -0.41
N LEU A 352 -11.69 2.88 0.12
CA LEU A 352 -12.03 1.56 -0.38
C LEU A 352 -13.55 1.35 -0.32
N LEU A 353 -14.18 1.65 0.82
CA LEU A 353 -15.62 1.55 1.00
C LEU A 353 -16.39 2.36 -0.04
N GLN A 354 -15.97 3.61 -0.31
CA GLN A 354 -16.63 4.44 -1.33
C GLN A 354 -16.46 3.87 -2.74
N ILE A 355 -15.24 3.44 -3.10
CA ILE A 355 -14.96 2.82 -4.41
C ILE A 355 -15.82 1.56 -4.60
N LEU A 356 -15.92 0.71 -3.57
CA LEU A 356 -16.72 -0.52 -3.62
C LEU A 356 -18.22 -0.26 -3.67
N ALA A 357 -18.68 0.84 -3.06
CA ALA A 357 -20.06 1.33 -3.14
C ALA A 357 -20.39 1.96 -4.51
N GLY A 358 -19.41 2.10 -5.41
CA GLY A 358 -19.61 2.65 -6.75
C GLY A 358 -19.65 4.18 -6.81
N ARG A 359 -19.17 4.86 -5.77
CA ARG A 359 -19.02 6.31 -5.72
C ARG A 359 -17.68 6.76 -6.30
#